data_AF-A0A929J377-F1
#
_entry.id   AF-A0A929J377-F1
#
_cell.length_a   1.000
_cell.length_b   1.000
_cell.length_c   1.000
_cell.angle_alpha   90.00
_cell.angle_beta   90.00
_cell.angle_gamma   90.00
#
_symmetry.space_group_name_H-M   'P 1'
#
loop_
_entity.id
_entity.type
_entity.pdbx_description
1 polymer ?
#
loop_
_entity_poly.entity_id
_entity_poly.type
_entity_poly.pdbx_seq_one_letter_code
_entity_poly.pdbx_strand_id
1 'polypeptide(L)'
;MIIKPKTRGFICITTHPTGCEANVNEQITRVKADGAVANGPKKVLVIGASTGYGLASRITAAFGSGAATLGVFLEKPATEKKPGSAGWYNSGAFEKAAHAEGLYAKSINGDAFSNEMRDKTIETIKADLGQVDLVVYSLASPVRKLPDSGEVIRSVLKPIGE
;
A
#
# COMPACT_ATOMS: atom_id res chain seq x y z
N MET A 1 -20.98 13.23 -3.68
CA MET A 1 -21.91 12.66 -2.67
C MET A 1 -21.43 13.03 -1.27
N ILE A 2 -22.32 13.24 -0.30
CA ILE A 2 -21.91 13.39 1.12
C ILE A 2 -21.64 12.00 1.68
N ILE A 3 -20.40 11.75 2.13
CA ILE A 3 -19.99 10.45 2.68
C ILE A 3 -20.04 10.54 4.22
N LYS A 4 -20.82 9.67 4.85
CA LYS A 4 -20.90 9.53 6.30
C LYS A 4 -20.34 8.17 6.73
N PRO A 5 -19.71 8.07 7.92
CA PRO A 5 -19.23 6.79 8.43
C PRO A 5 -20.39 5.81 8.61
N LYS A 6 -20.20 4.57 8.13
CA LYS A 6 -21.10 3.44 8.33
C LYS A 6 -20.31 2.30 8.97
N THR A 7 -20.38 2.20 10.29
CA THR A 7 -19.59 1.25 11.10
C THR A 7 -20.48 0.17 11.71
N ARG A 8 -19.93 -1.06 11.80
CA ARG A 8 -20.50 -2.20 12.52
C ARG A 8 -19.35 -2.98 13.16
N GLY A 9 -19.25 -2.94 14.49
CA GLY A 9 -18.08 -3.47 15.19
C GLY A 9 -16.80 -2.80 14.67
N PHE A 10 -15.81 -3.61 14.29
CA PHE A 10 -14.53 -3.15 13.71
C PHE A 10 -14.57 -2.94 12.18
N ILE A 11 -15.74 -3.06 11.53
CA ILE A 11 -15.87 -2.90 10.08
C ILE A 11 -16.50 -1.54 9.77
N CYS A 12 -15.79 -0.70 9.03
CA CYS A 12 -16.34 0.49 8.38
C CYS A 12 -16.49 0.24 6.88
N ILE A 13 -17.69 0.41 6.32
CA ILE A 13 -17.99 0.13 4.91
C ILE A 13 -17.93 1.36 3.99
N THR A 14 -17.52 2.50 4.54
CA THR A 14 -17.43 3.79 3.86
C THR A 14 -16.08 4.43 4.15
N THR A 15 -15.56 5.17 3.18
CA THR A 15 -14.26 5.81 3.29
C THR A 15 -14.35 7.23 2.75
N HIS A 16 -13.74 8.20 3.42
CA HIS A 16 -13.75 9.59 2.99
C HIS A 16 -12.44 9.94 2.25
N PRO A 17 -12.46 10.24 0.93
CA PRO A 17 -11.25 10.44 0.14
C PRO A 17 -10.36 11.58 0.67
N THR A 18 -10.95 12.74 0.96
CA THR A 18 -10.22 13.89 1.51
C THR A 18 -9.65 13.61 2.91
N GLY A 19 -10.29 12.72 3.68
CA GLY A 19 -9.81 12.35 5.01
C GLY A 19 -8.61 11.41 4.92
N CYS A 20 -8.65 10.46 3.98
CA CYS A 20 -7.50 9.61 3.65
C CYS A 20 -6.30 10.45 3.17
N GLU A 21 -6.54 11.42 2.29
CA GLU A 21 -5.48 12.32 1.81
C GLU A 21 -4.87 13.14 2.95
N ALA A 22 -5.69 13.74 3.82
CA ALA A 22 -5.21 14.45 5.00
C ALA A 22 -4.35 13.55 5.90
N ASN A 23 -4.82 12.33 6.19
CA ASN A 23 -4.08 11.37 7.01
C ASN A 23 -2.73 10.93 6.39
N VAL A 24 -2.65 10.83 5.06
CA VAL A 24 -1.37 10.57 4.37
C VAL A 24 -0.44 11.78 4.49
N ASN A 25 -0.94 12.99 4.28
CA ASN A 25 -0.16 14.21 4.39
C ASN A 25 0.37 14.46 5.82
N GLU A 26 -0.42 14.11 6.84
CA GLU A 26 0.03 14.16 8.25
C GLU A 26 1.21 13.21 8.50
N GLN A 27 1.14 11.97 8.00
CA GLN A 27 2.25 11.01 8.11
C GLN A 27 3.50 11.47 7.35
N ILE A 28 3.34 12.03 6.14
CA ILE A 28 4.45 12.61 5.37
C ILE A 28 5.08 13.76 6.14
N THR A 29 4.25 14.67 6.68
CA THR A 29 4.72 15.81 7.48
C THR A 29 5.50 15.33 8.70
N ARG A 30 5.03 14.28 9.37
CA ARG A 30 5.72 13.68 10.52
C ARG A 30 7.10 13.16 10.13
N VAL A 31 7.21 12.39 9.05
CA VAL A 31 8.48 11.84 8.55
C VAL A 31 9.45 12.96 8.18
N LYS A 32 8.98 14.01 7.48
CA LYS A 32 9.83 15.16 7.13
C LYS A 32 10.33 15.91 8.36
N ALA A 33 9.51 16.03 9.39
CA ALA A 33 9.88 16.69 10.65
C ALA A 33 10.98 15.94 11.42
N ASP A 34 11.09 14.62 11.24
CA ASP A 34 12.17 13.81 11.83
C ASP A 34 13.51 13.94 11.07
N GLY A 35 13.50 14.61 9.91
CA GLY A 35 14.68 14.81 9.08
C GLY A 35 15.00 13.64 8.15
N ALA A 36 16.06 13.80 7.36
CA ALA A 36 16.47 12.79 6.39
C ALA A 36 17.10 11.57 7.08
N VAL A 37 16.71 10.38 6.64
CA VAL A 37 17.33 9.12 7.04
C VAL A 37 18.61 8.94 6.25
N ALA A 38 19.76 9.14 6.91
CA ALA A 38 21.06 8.93 6.31
C ALA A 38 21.23 7.46 5.87
N ASN A 39 21.84 7.25 4.71
CA ASN A 39 22.10 5.92 4.13
C ASN A 39 20.84 5.05 3.96
N GLY A 40 19.67 5.68 3.81
CA GLY A 40 18.43 4.98 3.49
C GLY A 40 18.42 4.39 2.07
N PRO A 41 17.51 3.43 1.81
CA PRO A 41 17.38 2.76 0.52
C PRO A 41 16.99 3.75 -0.58
N LYS A 42 17.28 3.40 -1.84
CA LYS A 42 17.00 4.26 -3.00
C LYS A 42 15.95 3.70 -3.93
N LYS A 43 15.72 2.38 -3.92
CA LYS A 43 14.75 1.71 -4.80
C LYS A 43 14.00 0.64 -4.01
N VAL A 44 12.81 0.99 -3.53
CA VAL A 44 12.07 0.18 -2.57
C VAL A 44 10.82 -0.45 -3.20
N LEU A 45 10.69 -1.76 -3.04
CA LEU A 45 9.44 -2.48 -3.26
C LEU A 45 8.72 -2.66 -1.92
N VAL A 46 7.44 -2.29 -1.87
CA VAL A 46 6.57 -2.54 -0.72
C VAL A 46 5.40 -3.42 -1.13
N ILE A 47 5.29 -4.61 -0.54
CA ILE A 47 4.21 -5.57 -0.76
C ILE A 47 3.21 -5.42 0.40
N GLY A 48 2.00 -4.94 0.11
CA GLY A 48 1.04 -4.48 1.12
C GLY A 48 1.16 -2.98 1.41
N ALA A 49 1.26 -2.14 0.37
CA ALA A 49 1.71 -0.75 0.51
C ALA A 49 0.61 0.31 0.76
N SER A 50 -0.66 -0.09 0.86
CA SER A 50 -1.81 0.83 0.79
C SER A 50 -2.32 1.30 2.16
N THR A 51 -2.04 0.57 3.23
CA THR A 51 -2.52 0.88 4.59
C THR A 51 -1.51 0.46 5.65
N GLY A 52 -1.73 0.90 6.89
CA GLY A 52 -0.98 0.44 8.07
C GLY A 52 0.54 0.57 7.92
N TYR A 53 1.27 -0.43 8.41
CA TYR A 53 2.73 -0.42 8.41
C TYR A 53 3.36 -0.42 7.02
N GLY A 54 2.71 -1.02 6.02
CA GLY A 54 3.23 -0.99 4.66
C GLY A 54 3.16 0.41 4.05
N LEU A 55 2.05 1.13 4.24
CA LEU A 55 1.94 2.54 3.86
C LEU A 55 2.98 3.39 4.60
N ALA A 56 3.10 3.23 5.92
CA ALA A 56 4.08 3.95 6.73
C ALA A 56 5.51 3.69 6.24
N SER A 57 5.86 2.43 5.97
CA SER A 57 7.18 2.06 5.41
C SER A 57 7.43 2.73 4.06
N ARG A 58 6.41 2.80 3.20
CA ARG A 58 6.50 3.47 1.90
C ARG A 58 6.70 4.98 2.04
N ILE A 59 5.99 5.62 2.97
CA ILE A 59 6.15 7.04 3.31
C ILE A 59 7.56 7.31 3.84
N THR A 60 8.05 6.51 4.78
CA THR A 60 9.41 6.65 5.32
C THR A 60 10.49 6.47 4.26
N ALA A 61 10.33 5.48 3.37
CA ALA A 61 11.28 5.28 2.27
C ALA A 61 11.31 6.49 1.31
N ALA A 62 10.14 6.94 0.86
CA ALA A 62 10.05 8.05 -0.10
C ALA A 62 10.47 9.38 0.53
N PHE A 63 9.79 9.81 1.60
CA PHE A 63 9.93 11.15 2.16
C PHE A 63 11.01 11.27 3.24
N GLY A 64 11.48 10.15 3.80
CA GLY A 64 12.61 10.11 4.73
C GLY A 64 13.94 9.81 4.04
N SER A 65 13.96 8.93 3.03
CA SER A 65 15.20 8.49 2.36
C SER A 65 15.37 8.97 0.92
N GLY A 66 14.34 9.62 0.35
CA GLY A 66 14.32 10.03 -1.06
C GLY A 66 14.21 8.86 -2.04
N ALA A 67 13.62 7.73 -1.61
CA ALA A 67 13.60 6.52 -2.42
C ALA A 67 12.55 6.55 -3.54
N ALA A 68 12.88 5.96 -4.67
CA ALA A 68 11.91 5.51 -5.66
C ALA A 68 11.11 4.33 -5.09
N THR A 69 9.76 4.40 -5.11
CA THR A 69 8.92 3.36 -4.49
C THR A 69 7.94 2.70 -5.46
N LEU A 70 7.98 1.37 -5.53
CA LEU A 70 6.96 0.53 -6.16
C LEU A 70 6.10 -0.11 -5.07
N GLY A 71 4.79 0.10 -5.11
CA GLY A 71 3.84 -0.49 -4.17
C GLY A 71 2.98 -1.57 -4.81
N VAL A 72 2.75 -2.67 -4.10
CA VAL A 72 1.76 -3.69 -4.46
C VAL A 72 0.68 -3.73 -3.38
N PHE A 73 -0.59 -3.76 -3.77
CA PHE A 73 -1.72 -3.87 -2.84
C PHE A 73 -2.95 -4.45 -3.55
N LEU A 74 -4.00 -4.78 -2.80
CA LEU A 74 -5.29 -5.18 -3.35
C LEU A 74 -6.41 -4.32 -2.75
N GLU A 75 -6.84 -3.32 -3.50
CA GLU A 75 -7.79 -2.31 -3.07
C GLU A 75 -8.93 -2.13 -4.09
N LYS A 76 -10.08 -1.63 -3.62
CA LYS A 76 -11.26 -1.42 -4.45
C LYS A 76 -11.35 0.05 -4.87
N PRO A 77 -11.34 0.36 -6.18
CA PRO A 77 -11.56 1.71 -6.64
C PRO A 77 -12.98 2.19 -6.33
N ALA A 78 -13.15 3.51 -6.30
CA ALA A 78 -14.47 4.11 -6.18
C ALA A 78 -15.32 3.87 -7.43
N THR A 79 -16.63 3.80 -7.24
CA THR A 79 -17.61 3.86 -8.32
C THR A 79 -18.51 5.07 -8.10
N GLU A 80 -19.35 5.40 -9.09
CA GLU A 80 -20.31 6.51 -8.98
C GLU A 80 -21.19 6.41 -7.72
N LYS A 81 -21.55 5.18 -7.31
CA LYS A 81 -22.49 4.91 -6.22
C LYS A 81 -21.81 4.49 -4.91
N LYS A 82 -20.50 4.19 -4.90
CA LYS A 82 -19.82 3.62 -3.73
C LYS A 82 -18.38 4.14 -3.59
N PRO A 83 -18.00 4.65 -2.41
CA PRO A 83 -16.61 4.96 -2.13
C PRO A 83 -15.71 3.72 -2.25
N GLY A 84 -14.46 3.95 -2.65
CA GLY A 84 -13.40 2.94 -2.62
C GLY A 84 -12.98 2.58 -1.21
N SER A 85 -12.06 1.62 -1.11
CA SER A 85 -11.41 1.30 0.17
C SER A 85 -10.42 2.39 0.60
N ALA A 86 -10.08 2.43 1.90
CA ALA A 86 -9.09 3.37 2.44
C ALA A 86 -7.75 3.30 1.71
N GLY A 87 -7.26 2.09 1.48
CA GLY A 87 -5.98 1.92 0.79
C GLY A 87 -5.97 2.44 -0.65
N TRP A 88 -7.11 2.43 -1.35
CA TRP A 88 -7.21 3.05 -2.69
C TRP A 88 -6.93 4.55 -2.64
N TYR A 89 -7.57 5.27 -1.72
CA TYR A 89 -7.39 6.71 -1.58
C TYR A 89 -6.03 7.08 -0.97
N ASN A 90 -5.55 6.28 -0.01
CA ASN A 90 -4.22 6.48 0.58
C ASN A 90 -3.12 6.38 -0.47
N SER A 91 -3.15 5.34 -1.32
CA SER A 91 -2.16 5.16 -2.38
C SER A 91 -2.21 6.29 -3.41
N GLY A 92 -3.42 6.77 -3.77
CA GLY A 92 -3.57 7.92 -4.66
C GLY A 92 -3.01 9.21 -4.05
N ALA A 93 -3.26 9.44 -2.76
CA ALA A 93 -2.69 10.59 -2.03
C ALA A 93 -1.16 10.50 -1.92
N PHE A 94 -0.63 9.31 -1.64
CA PHE A 94 0.81 9.06 -1.60
C PHE A 94 1.47 9.38 -2.95
N GLU A 95 0.95 8.85 -4.06
CA GLU A 95 1.51 9.10 -5.39
C GLU A 95 1.44 10.58 -5.78
N LYS A 96 0.30 11.23 -5.50
CA LYS A 96 0.14 12.67 -5.71
C LYS A 96 1.22 13.47 -4.98
N ALA A 97 1.46 13.17 -3.70
CA ALA A 97 2.47 13.86 -2.90
C ALA A 97 3.90 13.54 -3.38
N ALA A 98 4.20 12.28 -3.70
CA ALA A 98 5.52 11.86 -4.17
C ALA A 98 5.86 12.51 -5.53
N HIS A 99 4.93 12.51 -6.48
CA HIS A 99 5.12 13.15 -7.80
C HIS A 99 5.29 14.66 -7.68
N ALA A 100 4.60 15.31 -6.73
CA ALA A 100 4.78 16.74 -6.47
C ALA A 100 6.21 17.09 -6.01
N GLU A 101 6.95 16.12 -5.46
CA GLU A 101 8.36 16.26 -5.04
C GLU A 101 9.35 15.66 -6.05
N GLY A 102 8.86 15.23 -7.23
CA GLY A 102 9.70 14.61 -8.24
C GLY A 102 10.19 13.20 -7.87
N LEU A 103 9.61 12.58 -6.84
CA LEU A 103 9.93 11.21 -6.46
C LEU A 103 9.22 10.21 -7.36
N TYR A 104 9.93 9.17 -7.79
CA TYR A 104 9.28 8.05 -8.47
C TYR A 104 8.33 7.33 -7.50
N ALA A 105 7.07 7.22 -7.91
CA ALA A 105 6.06 6.42 -7.24
C ALA A 105 5.16 5.75 -8.29
N LYS A 106 5.04 4.43 -8.20
CA LYS A 106 4.11 3.64 -9.04
C LYS A 106 3.47 2.54 -8.20
N SER A 107 2.23 2.16 -8.51
CA SER A 107 1.53 1.11 -7.79
C SER A 107 0.92 0.06 -8.71
N ILE A 108 0.87 -1.17 -8.21
CA ILE A 108 0.23 -2.32 -8.86
C ILE A 108 -0.90 -2.77 -7.94
N ASN A 109 -2.13 -2.76 -8.46
CA ASN A 109 -3.31 -3.22 -7.74
C ASN A 109 -3.69 -4.64 -8.17
N GLY A 110 -3.55 -5.63 -7.28
CA GLY A 110 -3.86 -7.03 -7.56
C GLY A 110 -3.46 -7.97 -6.43
N ASP A 111 -3.79 -9.26 -6.59
CA ASP A 111 -3.47 -10.29 -5.60
C ASP A 111 -1.95 -10.54 -5.54
N ALA A 112 -1.31 -10.03 -4.50
CA ALA A 112 0.13 -10.19 -4.28
C ALA A 112 0.59 -11.65 -4.11
N PHE A 113 -0.33 -12.60 -3.91
CA PHE A 113 0.00 -14.02 -3.85
C PHE A 113 0.09 -14.70 -5.22
N SER A 114 -0.36 -14.04 -6.29
CA SER A 114 -0.42 -14.64 -7.63
C SER A 114 0.92 -14.57 -8.36
N ASN A 115 1.18 -15.57 -9.21
CA ASN A 115 2.32 -15.55 -10.13
C ASN A 115 2.23 -14.32 -11.07
N GLU A 116 1.03 -13.97 -11.54
CA GLU A 116 0.78 -12.80 -12.39
C GLU A 116 1.25 -11.49 -11.74
N MET A 117 0.92 -11.24 -10.46
CA MET A 117 1.35 -10.00 -9.80
C MET A 117 2.85 -9.99 -9.51
N ARG A 118 3.45 -11.15 -9.25
CA ARG A 118 4.91 -11.27 -9.14
C ARG A 118 5.58 -10.91 -10.46
N ASP A 119 5.12 -11.46 -11.56
CA ASP A 119 5.69 -11.24 -12.89
C ASP A 119 5.55 -9.76 -13.31
N LYS A 120 4.35 -9.19 -13.14
CA LYS A 120 4.10 -7.76 -13.38
C LYS A 120 4.99 -6.85 -12.54
N THR A 121 5.24 -7.21 -11.28
CA THR A 121 6.15 -6.47 -10.39
C THR A 121 7.59 -6.55 -10.90
N ILE A 122 8.05 -7.74 -11.31
CA ILE A 122 9.39 -7.94 -11.89
C ILE A 122 9.56 -7.12 -13.17
N GLU A 123 8.59 -7.16 -14.08
CA GLU A 123 8.60 -6.39 -15.33
C GLU A 123 8.67 -4.88 -15.06
N THR A 124 7.86 -4.39 -14.11
CA THR A 124 7.86 -2.98 -13.72
C THR A 124 9.20 -2.56 -13.13
N ILE A 125 9.80 -3.39 -12.27
CA ILE A 125 11.14 -3.12 -11.70
C ILE A 125 12.17 -3.06 -12.81
N LYS A 126 12.19 -4.02 -13.74
CA LYS A 126 13.14 -4.04 -14.87
C LYS A 126 13.02 -2.80 -15.74
N ALA A 127 11.79 -2.36 -16.05
CA ALA A 127 11.53 -1.22 -16.92
C ALA A 127 11.94 0.11 -16.27
N ASP A 128 11.63 0.29 -14.99
CA ASP A 128 11.69 1.62 -14.36
C ASP A 128 12.91 1.78 -13.44
N LEU A 129 13.27 0.74 -12.70
CA LEU A 129 14.21 0.81 -11.57
C LEU A 129 15.50 0.02 -11.82
N GLY A 130 15.47 -0.95 -12.75
CA GLY A 130 16.50 -1.96 -12.96
C GLY A 130 16.53 -3.02 -11.84
N GLN A 131 16.70 -2.58 -10.60
CA GLN A 131 16.75 -3.40 -9.39
C GLN A 131 16.11 -2.65 -8.21
N VAL A 132 15.82 -3.37 -7.12
CA VAL A 132 15.43 -2.81 -5.83
C VAL A 132 16.47 -3.16 -4.77
N ASP A 133 16.70 -2.26 -3.82
CA ASP A 133 17.67 -2.42 -2.72
C ASP A 133 16.98 -2.72 -1.37
N LEU A 134 15.66 -2.61 -1.31
CA LEU A 134 14.85 -3.03 -0.17
C LEU A 134 13.51 -3.62 -0.62
N VAL A 135 13.12 -4.73 0.00
CA VAL A 135 11.77 -5.31 -0.11
C VAL A 135 11.11 -5.33 1.26
N VAL A 136 9.98 -4.64 1.39
CA VAL A 136 9.13 -4.67 2.59
C VAL A 136 7.95 -5.60 2.33
N TYR A 137 7.82 -6.66 3.15
CA TYR A 137 6.70 -7.61 3.07
C TYR A 137 5.70 -7.36 4.22
N SER A 138 4.66 -6.58 3.93
CA SER A 138 3.67 -6.11 4.92
C SER A 138 2.24 -6.50 4.52
N LEU A 139 2.03 -7.76 4.11
CA LEU A 139 0.70 -8.26 3.79
C LEU A 139 -0.07 -8.68 5.05
N ALA A 140 -1.29 -8.18 5.18
CA ALA A 140 -2.29 -8.69 6.10
C ALA A 140 -3.51 -9.12 5.29
N SER A 141 -3.69 -10.43 5.12
CA SER A 141 -4.83 -10.99 4.41
C SER A 141 -5.41 -12.17 5.17
N PRO A 142 -6.74 -12.27 5.33
CA PRO A 142 -7.36 -13.43 5.93
C PRO A 142 -7.40 -14.63 4.98
N VAL A 143 -6.96 -14.45 3.72
CA VAL A 143 -7.08 -15.42 2.64
C VAL A 143 -5.87 -15.40 1.74
N ARG A 144 -5.45 -16.57 1.28
CA ARG A 144 -4.45 -16.76 0.22
C ARG A 144 -5.00 -17.74 -0.80
N LYS A 145 -5.08 -17.32 -2.06
CA LYS A 145 -5.26 -18.26 -3.17
C LYS A 145 -3.88 -18.79 -3.55
N LEU A 146 -3.67 -20.10 -3.47
CA LEU A 146 -2.41 -20.71 -3.86
C LEU A 146 -2.21 -20.55 -5.37
N PRO A 147 -1.04 -20.06 -5.81
CA PRO A 147 -0.86 -19.65 -7.21
C PRO A 147 -0.88 -20.82 -8.19
N ASP A 148 -0.46 -22.01 -7.76
CA ASP A 148 -0.31 -23.16 -8.66
C ASP A 148 -1.55 -24.08 -8.64
N SER A 149 -2.13 -24.33 -7.46
CA SER A 149 -3.30 -25.20 -7.31
C SER A 149 -4.64 -24.47 -7.39
N GLY A 150 -4.65 -23.15 -7.18
CA GLY A 150 -5.87 -22.35 -7.08
C GLY A 150 -6.65 -22.53 -5.77
N GLU A 151 -6.17 -23.38 -4.85
CA GLU A 151 -6.79 -23.63 -3.55
C GLU A 151 -6.85 -22.34 -2.70
N VAL A 152 -7.94 -22.13 -1.99
CA VAL A 152 -8.16 -20.94 -1.17
C VAL A 152 -7.97 -21.28 0.30
N ILE A 153 -6.84 -20.87 0.87
CA ILE A 153 -6.51 -21.04 2.29
C ILE A 153 -6.95 -19.82 3.08
N ARG A 154 -7.52 -20.02 4.27
CA ARG A 154 -7.99 -18.95 5.17
C ARG A 154 -7.31 -19.04 6.52
N SER A 155 -6.86 -17.91 7.04
CA SER A 155 -6.35 -17.83 8.41
C SER A 155 -7.50 -17.94 9.41
N VAL A 156 -7.22 -18.51 10.57
CA VAL A 156 -8.11 -18.47 11.74
C VAL A 156 -7.36 -17.84 12.91
N LEU A 157 -8.07 -17.04 13.71
CA LEU A 157 -7.57 -16.48 14.96
C LEU A 157 -8.24 -17.25 16.09
N LYS A 158 -7.64 -18.38 16.47
CA LYS A 158 -8.14 -19.31 17.50
C LYS A 158 -6.96 -19.82 18.33
N PRO A 159 -7.18 -20.21 19.59
CA PRO A 159 -6.19 -20.98 20.34
C PRO A 159 -5.93 -22.34 19.69
N ILE A 160 -4.82 -22.98 20.07
CA ILE A 160 -4.48 -24.36 19.73
C ILE A 160 -4.61 -25.18 21.01
N GLY A 161 -5.41 -26.25 20.98
CA GLY A 161 -5.77 -26.99 22.19
C GLY A 161 -7.08 -26.44 22.79
N GLU A 162 -7.05 -26.15 24.09
CA GLU A 162 -8.12 -25.44 24.81
C GLU A 162 -8.00 -23.92 24.66
#